data_AF-A0A6J1UIR2-F1
#
_entry.id   AF-A0A6J1UIR2-F1
#
_cell.length_a   1.000
_cell.length_b   1.000
_cell.length_c   1.000
_cell.angle_alpha   90.00
_cell.angle_beta   90.00
_cell.angle_gamma   90.00
#
_symmetry.space_group_name_H-M   'P 1'
#
loop_
_entity.id
_entity.type
_entity.pdbx_description
1 polymer ?
#
loop_
_entity_poly.entity_id
_entity_poly.type
_entity_poly.pdbx_seq_one_letter_code
_entity_poly.pdbx_strand_id
1 'polypeptide(L)'
;MKLNLGLYEAMLCRNTRLCSPPSSQVSEVEIPSVGKILVRLDADGYNEEVMLSPAMQGVILAIAKAHQTFDRDGSEAGLVKAFREEYSRLYSLSRETPTPQNDPRRQHVLVYLLQNDAPKQVVERTLLEQFADRNLSYDERSISIMKVAREKLKGIGPDEVDMEEYKKWHEDYSLFRKVSIYLLTGLELYQKNQYCEALTYLVYAYETNTVLQAKGASRGADSSLIALYRRKCLLRLNDAAAALFESHDGKEVDEGVGVLNELVIPCMHLMMNNHVSRDDLDAIEVMRNRWCAYLGKDVGENLQLKLGEFLPRLLDCSPEGVVLKEPPRIRPNSPYDLCSRFAAVMESIHRASAVAVK
;
A
#
# COMPACT_ATOMS: atom_id res chain seq x y z
N MET A 1 21.56 -7.74 -22.64
CA MET A 1 21.26 -6.32 -22.35
C MET A 1 22.37 -5.81 -21.43
N LYS A 2 23.28 -4.98 -21.95
CA LYS A 2 24.55 -4.62 -21.28
C LYS A 2 24.27 -3.68 -20.10
N LEU A 3 24.48 -4.17 -18.88
CA LEU A 3 24.59 -3.35 -17.67
C LEU A 3 25.80 -2.42 -17.82
N ASN A 4 25.56 -1.12 -18.00
CA ASN A 4 26.62 -0.11 -17.94
C ASN A 4 26.95 0.14 -16.45
N LEU A 5 28.06 -0.46 -16.01
CA LEU A 5 28.65 -0.40 -14.66
C LEU A 5 29.48 0.89 -14.50
N GLY A 6 28.86 2.05 -14.73
CA GLY A 6 29.52 3.37 -14.70
C GLY A 6 29.80 3.93 -13.31
N LEU A 7 30.16 3.10 -12.32
CA LEU A 7 30.59 3.51 -10.97
C LEU A 7 31.65 2.54 -10.43
N TYR A 8 32.70 2.28 -11.22
CA TYR A 8 33.87 1.50 -10.81
C TYR A 8 35.14 2.27 -11.15
N GLU A 9 35.76 2.90 -10.16
CA GLU A 9 37.21 2.92 -9.90
C GLU A 9 37.53 3.94 -8.79
N ALA A 10 37.93 3.47 -7.60
CA ALA A 10 38.98 4.11 -6.78
C ALA A 10 39.32 3.31 -5.49
N MET A 11 40.62 3.05 -5.33
CA MET A 11 41.41 2.85 -4.10
C MET A 11 41.54 1.46 -3.46
N LEU A 12 42.68 0.83 -3.77
CA LEU A 12 43.36 -0.23 -3.03
C LEU A 12 44.07 0.30 -1.76
N CYS A 13 44.26 -0.62 -0.79
CA CYS A 13 45.18 -0.64 0.37
C CYS A 13 44.66 -0.11 1.73
N ARG A 14 44.40 -1.01 2.69
CA ARG A 14 45.37 -1.49 3.71
C ARG A 14 44.74 -2.53 4.64
N ASN A 15 45.43 -3.66 4.79
CA ASN A 15 45.16 -4.70 5.78
C ASN A 15 45.56 -4.22 7.18
N THR A 16 44.69 -4.37 8.17
CA THR A 16 45.08 -4.40 9.60
C THR A 16 44.35 -5.52 10.34
N ARG A 17 45.12 -6.24 11.13
CA ARG A 17 44.84 -7.54 11.77
C ARG A 17 43.71 -7.47 12.81
N LEU A 18 42.98 -8.59 12.89
CA LEU A 18 41.92 -8.88 13.86
C LEU A 18 42.45 -8.91 15.31
N CYS A 19 41.73 -8.24 16.20
CA CYS A 19 41.78 -8.48 17.64
C CYS A 19 40.55 -9.33 18.01
N SER A 20 40.75 -10.39 18.80
CA SER A 20 39.72 -11.37 19.20
C SER A 20 38.60 -10.72 20.04
N PRO A 21 37.30 -11.02 19.80
CA PRO A 21 36.23 -10.48 20.63
C PRO A 21 35.96 -11.34 21.89
N PRO A 22 35.39 -10.74 22.95
CA PRO A 22 34.97 -11.43 24.15
C PRO A 22 33.75 -12.33 23.85
N SER A 23 33.47 -13.28 24.74
CA SER A 23 32.39 -14.28 24.59
C SER A 23 31.04 -13.62 24.30
N SER A 24 30.65 -13.61 23.02
CA SER A 24 29.38 -13.04 22.54
C SER A 24 28.25 -14.00 22.92
N GLN A 25 27.17 -13.49 23.51
CA GLN A 25 25.94 -14.29 23.66
C GLN A 25 25.30 -14.42 22.28
N VAL A 26 25.43 -15.61 21.69
CA VAL A 26 24.88 -15.93 20.37
C VAL A 26 23.56 -16.69 20.55
N SER A 27 22.49 -16.22 19.93
CA SER A 27 21.19 -16.90 19.87
C SER A 27 20.90 -17.40 18.46
N GLU A 28 20.21 -18.54 18.34
CA GLU A 28 19.73 -19.05 17.06
C GLU A 28 18.32 -18.49 16.79
N VAL A 29 18.14 -17.79 15.68
CA VAL A 29 16.85 -17.22 15.26
C VAL A 29 16.45 -17.83 13.92
N GLU A 30 15.20 -18.25 13.82
CA GLU A 30 14.62 -18.76 12.57
C GLU A 30 14.02 -17.62 11.76
N ILE A 31 14.60 -17.35 10.59
CA ILE A 31 14.10 -16.33 9.67
C ILE A 31 13.38 -17.03 8.50
N PRO A 32 12.11 -16.68 8.22
CA PRO A 32 11.39 -17.22 7.06
C PRO A 32 12.19 -17.06 5.77
N SER A 33 12.15 -18.06 4.89
CA SER A 33 12.86 -18.10 3.59
C SER A 33 14.40 -18.08 3.64
N VAL A 34 15.00 -17.79 4.80
CA VAL A 34 16.46 -17.76 5.02
C VAL A 34 16.92 -19.01 5.77
N GLY A 35 16.16 -19.45 6.77
CA GLY A 35 16.52 -20.53 7.68
C GLY A 35 17.08 -20.01 9.01
N LYS A 36 17.82 -20.87 9.71
CA LYS A 36 18.36 -20.54 11.04
C LYS A 36 19.64 -19.72 10.93
N ILE A 37 19.68 -18.58 11.61
CA ILE A 37 20.86 -17.71 11.69
C ILE A 37 21.33 -17.56 13.13
N LEU A 38 22.64 -17.37 13.30
CA LEU A 38 23.25 -17.06 14.58
C LEU A 38 23.33 -15.53 14.75
N VAL A 39 22.70 -15.01 15.80
CA VAL A 39 22.59 -13.58 16.10
C VAL A 39 23.40 -13.25 17.35
N ARG A 40 24.27 -12.25 17.25
CA ARG A 40 24.92 -11.63 18.42
C ARG A 40 23.92 -10.75 19.16
N LEU A 41 23.50 -11.16 20.36
CA LEU A 41 22.53 -10.43 21.19
C LEU A 41 23.10 -9.14 21.82
N ASP A 42 24.42 -9.05 21.90
CA ASP A 42 25.18 -7.91 22.42
C ASP A 42 25.42 -6.82 21.37
N ALA A 43 25.00 -7.04 20.11
CA ALA A 43 25.15 -6.06 19.05
C ALA A 43 24.00 -5.05 19.04
N ASP A 44 24.34 -3.77 19.27
CA ASP A 44 23.41 -2.65 19.10
C ASP A 44 22.78 -2.68 17.69
N GLY A 45 21.46 -2.80 17.63
CA GLY A 45 20.70 -2.61 16.40
C GLY A 45 19.86 -3.79 15.93
N TYR A 46 19.83 -4.93 16.62
CA TYR A 46 18.91 -6.03 16.29
C TYR A 46 17.46 -5.68 16.65
N ASN A 47 16.59 -5.60 15.63
CA ASN A 47 15.14 -5.56 15.79
C ASN A 47 14.51 -6.73 15.03
N GLU A 48 13.93 -7.67 15.78
CA GLU A 48 13.31 -8.87 15.24
C GLU A 48 12.22 -8.57 14.21
N GLU A 49 11.39 -7.55 14.42
CA GLU A 49 10.33 -7.17 13.48
C GLU A 49 10.91 -6.70 12.13
N VAL A 50 12.03 -5.97 12.15
CA VAL A 50 12.70 -5.51 10.92
C VAL A 50 13.37 -6.69 10.22
N MET A 51 14.01 -7.59 10.96
CA MET A 51 14.66 -8.80 10.44
C MET A 51 13.67 -9.74 9.76
N LEU A 52 12.43 -9.79 10.27
CA LEU A 52 11.35 -10.57 9.67
C LEU A 52 10.70 -9.88 8.48
N SER A 53 11.04 -8.64 8.13
CA SER A 53 10.47 -7.99 6.95
C SER A 53 10.94 -8.67 5.65
N PRO A 54 10.09 -8.81 4.60
CA PRO A 54 10.49 -9.39 3.32
C PRO A 54 11.68 -8.68 2.66
N ALA A 55 11.83 -7.37 2.89
CA ALA A 55 12.96 -6.58 2.45
C ALA A 55 14.27 -7.05 3.11
N MET A 56 14.29 -7.13 4.45
CA MET A 56 15.49 -7.54 5.19
C MET A 56 15.82 -9.01 4.95
N GLN A 57 14.83 -9.89 4.87
CA GLN A 57 15.04 -11.30 4.52
C GLN A 57 15.72 -11.46 3.15
N GLY A 58 15.33 -10.66 2.15
CA GLY A 58 15.98 -10.62 0.84
C GLY A 58 17.46 -10.25 0.94
N VAL A 59 17.77 -9.17 1.68
CA VAL A 59 19.15 -8.72 1.94
C VAL A 59 19.99 -9.80 2.64
N ILE A 60 19.46 -10.39 3.71
CA ILE A 60 20.15 -11.46 4.45
C ILE A 60 20.44 -12.66 3.55
N LEU A 61 19.44 -13.10 2.77
CA LEU A 61 19.61 -14.22 1.84
C LEU A 61 20.67 -13.89 0.76
N ALA A 62 20.68 -12.66 0.26
CA ALA A 62 21.65 -12.21 -0.72
C ALA A 62 23.08 -12.17 -0.16
N ILE A 63 23.25 -11.73 1.10
CA ILE A 63 24.53 -11.78 1.82
C ILE A 63 24.97 -13.23 2.00
N ALA A 64 24.05 -14.13 2.40
CA ALA A 64 24.34 -15.55 2.54
C ALA A 64 24.80 -16.18 1.21
N LYS A 65 24.15 -15.83 0.09
CA LYS A 65 24.56 -16.26 -1.26
C LYS A 65 25.93 -15.71 -1.69
N ALA A 66 26.35 -14.58 -1.14
CA ALA A 66 27.64 -13.95 -1.46
C ALA A 66 28.82 -14.48 -0.61
N HIS A 67 28.60 -15.47 0.28
CA HIS A 67 29.61 -15.93 1.23
C HIS A 67 30.96 -16.31 0.59
N GLN A 68 30.96 -17.10 -0.49
CA GLN A 68 32.19 -17.55 -1.13
C GLN A 68 33.00 -16.38 -1.72
N THR A 69 32.31 -15.41 -2.31
CA THR A 69 32.93 -14.20 -2.85
C THR A 69 33.50 -13.33 -1.73
N PHE A 70 32.76 -13.20 -0.62
CA PHE A 70 33.23 -12.48 0.57
C PHE A 70 34.49 -13.12 1.16
N ASP A 71 34.47 -14.44 1.35
CA ASP A 71 35.57 -15.17 2.00
C ASP A 71 36.85 -15.15 1.12
N ARG A 72 36.70 -15.10 -0.21
CA ARG A 72 37.83 -15.07 -1.16
C ARG A 72 38.36 -13.66 -1.44
N ASP A 73 37.46 -12.71 -1.69
CA ASP A 73 37.78 -11.40 -2.30
C ASP A 73 37.49 -10.21 -1.35
N GLY A 74 36.95 -10.47 -0.15
CA GLY A 74 36.70 -9.47 0.88
C GLY A 74 35.30 -8.84 0.85
N SER A 75 35.07 -7.91 1.79
CA SER A 75 33.75 -7.32 2.07
C SER A 75 33.16 -6.53 0.91
N GLU A 76 33.99 -5.82 0.14
CA GLU A 76 33.52 -5.04 -1.00
C GLU A 76 33.03 -5.94 -2.15
N ALA A 77 33.78 -6.99 -2.48
CA ALA A 77 33.37 -7.97 -3.47
C ALA A 77 32.12 -8.75 -3.02
N GLY A 78 32.03 -9.06 -1.71
CA GLY A 78 30.84 -9.63 -1.08
C GLY A 78 29.61 -8.73 -1.25
N LEU A 79 29.72 -7.44 -0.96
CA LEU A 79 28.65 -6.46 -1.15
C LEU A 79 28.20 -6.40 -2.61
N VAL A 80 29.13 -6.31 -3.57
CA VAL A 80 28.80 -6.26 -5.01
C VAL A 80 28.00 -7.49 -5.44
N LYS A 81 28.41 -8.69 -4.98
CA LYS A 81 27.71 -9.93 -5.29
C LYS A 81 26.32 -9.95 -4.66
N ALA A 82 26.21 -9.63 -3.37
CA ALA A 82 24.92 -9.61 -2.67
C ALA A 82 23.96 -8.58 -3.28
N PHE A 83 24.44 -7.38 -3.60
CA PHE A 83 23.65 -6.35 -4.27
C PHE A 83 23.07 -6.83 -5.60
N ARG A 84 23.87 -7.53 -6.42
CA ARG A 84 23.41 -8.10 -7.69
C ARG A 84 22.38 -9.20 -7.50
N GLU A 85 22.58 -10.08 -6.51
CA GLU A 85 21.62 -11.14 -6.19
C GLU A 85 20.26 -10.56 -5.79
N GLU A 86 20.25 -9.58 -4.87
CA GLU A 86 19.01 -8.98 -4.39
C GLU A 86 18.33 -8.13 -5.47
N TYR A 87 19.10 -7.35 -6.23
CA TYR A 87 18.59 -6.62 -7.39
C TYR A 87 17.93 -7.57 -8.40
N SER A 88 18.58 -8.69 -8.72
CA SER A 88 18.05 -9.66 -9.69
C SER A 88 16.76 -10.32 -9.20
N ARG A 89 16.67 -10.62 -7.90
CA ARG A 89 15.46 -11.15 -7.27
C ARG A 89 14.31 -10.15 -7.37
N LEU A 90 14.54 -8.91 -6.97
CA LEU A 90 13.55 -7.84 -7.00
C LEU A 90 13.13 -7.44 -8.42
N TYR A 91 14.06 -7.49 -9.37
CA TYR A 91 13.76 -7.31 -10.80
C TYR A 91 12.88 -8.42 -11.34
N SER A 92 13.14 -9.68 -10.94
CA SER A 92 12.26 -10.80 -11.33
C SER A 92 10.86 -10.64 -10.74
N LEU A 93 10.77 -10.25 -9.46
CA LEU A 93 9.50 -9.96 -8.78
C LEU A 93 8.74 -8.78 -9.43
N SER A 94 9.45 -7.75 -9.90
CA SER A 94 8.83 -6.62 -10.58
C SER A 94 8.29 -6.96 -11.97
N ARG A 95 8.73 -8.07 -12.56
CA ARG A 95 8.18 -8.58 -13.83
C ARG A 95 6.90 -9.38 -13.67
N GLU A 96 6.51 -9.76 -12.45
CA GLU A 96 5.26 -10.46 -12.19
C GLU A 96 4.05 -9.57 -12.48
N THR A 97 3.02 -10.15 -13.11
CA THR A 97 1.79 -9.42 -13.43
C THR A 97 0.92 -9.31 -12.17
N PRO A 98 0.52 -8.10 -11.75
CA PRO A 98 -0.37 -7.93 -10.61
C PRO A 98 -1.71 -8.64 -10.84
N THR A 99 -2.20 -9.32 -9.82
CA THR A 99 -3.56 -9.85 -9.77
C THR A 99 -4.36 -9.09 -8.71
N PRO A 100 -5.70 -9.20 -8.71
CA PRO A 100 -6.50 -8.59 -7.65
C PRO A 100 -6.11 -9.07 -6.24
N GLN A 101 -5.63 -10.31 -6.11
CA GLN A 101 -5.22 -10.90 -4.83
C GLN A 101 -3.76 -10.59 -4.46
N ASN A 102 -2.86 -10.46 -5.44
CA ASN A 102 -1.44 -10.29 -5.20
C ASN A 102 -0.86 -9.18 -6.08
N ASP A 103 -0.31 -8.15 -5.44
CA ASP A 103 0.39 -7.06 -6.10
C ASP A 103 1.84 -7.00 -5.57
N PRO A 104 2.82 -7.40 -6.39
CA PRO A 104 4.23 -7.41 -6.01
C PRO A 104 4.75 -6.07 -5.48
N ARG A 105 4.17 -4.95 -5.94
CA ARG A 105 4.57 -3.60 -5.49
C ARG A 105 4.31 -3.37 -4.00
N ARG A 106 3.35 -4.08 -3.41
CA ARG A 106 3.04 -3.98 -1.97
C ARG A 106 4.07 -4.68 -1.09
N GLN A 107 4.82 -5.62 -1.66
CA GLN A 107 5.82 -6.40 -0.93
C GLN A 107 7.10 -5.59 -0.71
N HIS A 108 7.46 -4.70 -1.64
CA HIS A 108 8.75 -4.04 -1.61
C HIS A 108 8.80 -2.71 -2.39
N VAL A 109 9.44 -1.68 -1.81
CA VAL A 109 9.61 -0.35 -2.45
C VAL A 109 10.32 -0.42 -3.79
N LEU A 110 11.41 -1.19 -3.89
CA LEU A 110 12.15 -1.35 -5.14
C LEU A 110 11.29 -1.99 -6.25
N VAL A 111 10.31 -2.83 -5.93
CA VAL A 111 9.40 -3.38 -6.94
C VAL A 111 8.51 -2.27 -7.50
N TYR A 112 7.97 -1.41 -6.62
CA TYR A 112 7.23 -0.22 -7.04
C TYR A 112 8.06 0.71 -7.92
N LEU A 113 9.30 1.01 -7.52
CA LEU A 113 10.21 1.86 -8.27
C LEU A 113 10.54 1.28 -9.65
N LEU A 114 10.86 -0.02 -9.72
CA LEU A 114 11.18 -0.71 -10.97
C LEU A 114 9.99 -0.78 -11.93
N GLN A 115 8.78 -1.02 -11.43
CA GLN A 115 7.57 -1.07 -12.29
C GLN A 115 7.14 0.31 -12.80
N ASN A 116 7.62 1.39 -12.18
CA ASN A 116 7.29 2.76 -12.56
C ASN A 116 8.45 3.48 -13.27
N ASP A 117 9.45 2.72 -13.74
CA ASP A 117 10.61 3.25 -14.46
C ASP A 117 11.34 4.37 -13.68
N ALA A 118 11.49 4.20 -12.37
CA ALA A 118 12.24 5.13 -11.55
C ALA A 118 13.72 5.23 -12.01
N PRO A 119 14.36 6.41 -11.86
CA PRO A 119 15.76 6.57 -12.23
C PRO A 119 16.64 5.52 -11.57
N LYS A 120 17.60 5.00 -12.35
CA LYS A 120 18.51 3.94 -11.90
C LYS A 120 19.21 4.32 -10.59
N GLN A 121 19.60 5.59 -10.43
CA GLN A 121 20.28 6.08 -9.24
C GLN A 121 19.38 6.03 -8.00
N VAL A 122 18.09 6.32 -8.13
CA VAL A 122 17.09 6.21 -7.04
C VAL A 122 16.96 4.75 -6.61
N VAL A 123 16.87 3.82 -7.58
CA VAL A 123 16.79 2.38 -7.33
C VAL A 123 18.06 1.86 -6.65
N GLU A 124 19.24 2.20 -7.18
CA GLU A 124 20.52 1.74 -6.64
C GLU A 124 20.79 2.29 -5.24
N ARG A 125 20.53 3.58 -5.01
CA ARG A 125 20.63 4.20 -3.69
C ARG A 125 19.68 3.52 -2.69
N THR A 126 18.42 3.33 -3.08
CA THR A 126 17.41 2.70 -2.21
C THR A 126 17.84 1.27 -1.81
N LEU A 127 18.39 0.49 -2.75
CA LEU A 127 18.91 -0.85 -2.44
C LEU A 127 20.14 -0.79 -1.52
N LEU A 128 21.06 0.15 -1.77
CA LEU A 128 22.25 0.32 -0.96
C LEU A 128 21.92 0.72 0.49
N GLU A 129 20.87 1.53 0.69
CA GLU A 129 20.35 1.87 2.02
C GLU A 129 19.91 0.63 2.81
N GLN A 130 19.39 -0.41 2.15
CA GLN A 130 19.03 -1.67 2.81
C GLN A 130 20.27 -2.46 3.28
N PHE A 131 21.34 -2.46 2.49
CA PHE A 131 22.62 -3.05 2.90
C PHE A 131 23.34 -2.21 3.96
N ALA A 132 22.97 -0.94 4.16
CA ALA A 132 23.54 -0.07 5.19
C ALA A 132 22.74 -0.08 6.52
N ASP A 133 21.64 -0.83 6.57
CA ASP A 133 20.74 -0.89 7.71
C ASP A 133 21.47 -1.45 8.95
N ARG A 134 21.28 -0.79 10.10
CA ARG A 134 21.88 -1.18 11.39
C ARG A 134 21.47 -2.57 11.86
N ASN A 135 20.31 -3.07 11.44
CA ASN A 135 19.81 -4.39 11.80
C ASN A 135 20.67 -5.53 11.24
N LEU A 136 21.55 -5.25 10.28
CA LEU A 136 22.56 -6.20 9.79
C LEU A 136 23.73 -6.42 10.76
N SER A 137 23.72 -5.80 11.93
CA SER A 137 24.81 -5.90 12.90
C SER A 137 24.83 -7.20 13.70
N TYR A 138 24.26 -8.30 13.19
CA TYR A 138 24.09 -9.55 13.94
C TYR A 138 25.23 -10.56 13.77
N ASP A 139 26.00 -10.50 12.66
CA ASP A 139 27.16 -11.37 12.41
C ASP A 139 28.33 -10.61 11.73
N GLU A 140 29.53 -11.17 11.77
CA GLU A 140 30.74 -10.47 11.30
C GLU A 140 30.72 -10.16 9.80
N ARG A 141 30.13 -11.05 9.00
CA ARG A 141 30.01 -10.88 7.55
C ARG A 141 29.07 -9.73 7.21
N SER A 142 27.86 -9.73 7.79
CA SER A 142 26.86 -8.69 7.54
C SER A 142 27.32 -7.35 8.11
N ILE A 143 27.99 -7.32 9.27
CA ILE A 143 28.63 -6.10 9.80
C ILE A 143 29.64 -5.54 8.81
N SER A 144 30.50 -6.39 8.24
CA SER A 144 31.56 -5.97 7.31
C SER A 144 30.97 -5.41 6.01
N ILE A 145 29.97 -6.09 5.43
CA ILE A 145 29.24 -5.64 4.24
C ILE A 145 28.50 -4.32 4.52
N MET A 146 27.83 -4.22 5.68
CA MET A 146 27.10 -3.02 6.09
C MET A 146 28.00 -1.81 6.23
N LYS A 147 29.21 -1.98 6.79
CA LYS A 147 30.20 -0.89 6.87
C LYS A 147 30.60 -0.37 5.49
N VAL A 148 30.90 -1.27 4.55
CA VAL A 148 31.21 -0.88 3.16
C VAL A 148 30.02 -0.18 2.50
N ALA A 149 28.78 -0.66 2.71
CA ALA A 149 27.58 -0.02 2.16
C ALA A 149 27.39 1.41 2.70
N ARG A 150 27.62 1.63 4.00
CA ARG A 150 27.58 2.95 4.64
C ARG A 150 28.66 3.89 4.11
N GLU A 151 29.87 3.39 3.91
CA GLU A 151 30.96 4.16 3.30
C GLU A 151 30.61 4.58 1.87
N LYS A 152 30.07 3.66 1.06
CA LYS A 152 29.58 3.97 -0.29
C LYS A 152 28.45 5.00 -0.27
N LEU A 153 27.46 4.90 0.63
CA LEU A 153 26.40 5.91 0.75
C LEU A 153 26.92 7.30 1.10
N LYS A 154 27.94 7.41 1.95
CA LYS A 154 28.58 8.69 2.28
C LYS A 154 29.33 9.29 1.10
N GLY A 155 29.81 8.45 0.18
CA GLY A 155 30.49 8.88 -1.04
C GLY A 155 29.56 9.40 -2.13
N ILE A 156 28.25 9.12 -2.07
CA ILE A 156 27.28 9.59 -3.06
C ILE A 156 27.07 11.10 -2.89
N GLY A 157 27.59 11.86 -3.85
CA GLY A 157 27.44 13.31 -3.90
C GLY A 157 26.06 13.79 -4.38
N PRO A 158 25.72 15.07 -4.19
CA PRO A 158 24.47 15.65 -4.69
C PRO A 158 24.36 15.67 -6.21
N ASP A 159 25.50 15.65 -6.92
CA ASP A 159 25.53 15.61 -8.39
C ASP A 159 25.19 14.21 -8.95
N GLU A 160 25.25 13.16 -8.12
CA GLU A 160 24.96 11.78 -8.51
C GLU A 160 23.49 11.40 -8.29
N VAL A 161 22.87 11.95 -7.23
CA VAL A 161 21.48 11.71 -6.88
C VAL A 161 20.81 13.02 -6.49
N ASP A 162 19.79 13.40 -7.26
CA ASP A 162 18.86 14.46 -6.85
C ASP A 162 18.06 13.98 -5.62
N MET A 163 18.36 14.58 -4.47
CA MET A 163 17.72 14.22 -3.20
C MET A 163 16.26 14.70 -3.11
N GLU A 164 15.85 15.69 -3.89
CA GLU A 164 14.44 16.09 -3.98
C GLU A 164 13.65 15.08 -4.81
N GLU A 165 14.19 14.66 -5.96
CA GLU A 165 13.60 13.59 -6.77
C GLU A 165 13.52 12.28 -5.96
N TYR A 166 14.59 11.91 -5.26
CA TYR A 166 14.63 10.74 -4.38
C TYR A 166 13.48 10.77 -3.35
N LYS A 167 13.30 11.89 -2.65
CA LYS A 167 12.23 12.06 -1.66
C LYS A 167 10.84 11.91 -2.29
N LYS A 168 10.60 12.54 -3.45
CA LYS A 168 9.32 12.45 -4.16
C LYS A 168 8.95 11.01 -4.51
N TRP A 169 9.92 10.19 -4.94
CA TRP A 169 9.68 8.77 -5.22
C TRP A 169 9.27 7.95 -3.99
N HIS A 170 9.90 8.22 -2.84
CA HIS A 170 9.56 7.58 -1.57
C HIS A 170 8.23 8.08 -0.99
N GLU A 171 7.92 9.37 -1.19
CA GLU A 171 6.61 9.95 -0.87
C GLU A 171 5.49 9.30 -1.71
N ASP A 172 5.71 9.12 -3.01
CA ASP A 172 4.80 8.41 -3.91
C ASP A 172 4.57 6.97 -3.46
N TYR A 173 5.64 6.25 -3.09
CA TYR A 173 5.49 4.89 -2.56
C TYR A 173 4.74 4.86 -1.22
N SER A 174 5.02 5.81 -0.32
CA SER A 174 4.29 5.96 0.94
C SER A 174 2.79 6.20 0.71
N LEU A 175 2.47 7.05 -0.28
CA LEU A 175 1.10 7.32 -0.70
C LEU A 175 0.43 6.06 -1.30
N PHE A 176 1.16 5.30 -2.12
CA PHE A 176 0.68 4.02 -2.67
C PHE A 176 0.37 2.99 -1.56
N ARG A 177 1.22 2.91 -0.53
CA ARG A 177 0.96 2.08 0.65
C ARG A 177 -0.28 2.56 1.41
N LYS A 178 -0.45 3.87 1.57
CA LYS A 178 -1.64 4.47 2.21
C LYS A 178 -2.92 4.10 1.45
N VAL A 179 -2.93 4.24 0.12
CA VAL A 179 -4.05 3.81 -0.74
C VAL A 179 -4.34 2.32 -0.56
N SER A 180 -3.30 1.49 -0.55
CA SER A 180 -3.45 0.04 -0.35
C SER A 180 -4.06 -0.29 1.02
N ILE A 181 -3.68 0.41 2.09
CA ILE A 181 -4.27 0.22 3.42
C ILE A 181 -5.74 0.63 3.43
N TYR A 182 -6.09 1.80 2.86
CA TYR A 182 -7.48 2.24 2.78
C TYR A 182 -8.35 1.28 1.97
N LEU A 183 -7.85 0.80 0.83
CA LEU A 183 -8.56 -0.20 0.03
C LEU A 183 -8.76 -1.49 0.83
N LEU A 184 -7.73 -2.02 1.48
CA LEU A 184 -7.86 -3.25 2.27
C LEU A 184 -8.91 -3.09 3.38
N THR A 185 -8.80 -2.03 4.17
CA THR A 185 -9.72 -1.79 5.29
C THR A 185 -11.15 -1.57 4.80
N GLY A 186 -11.33 -0.83 3.69
CA GLY A 186 -12.63 -0.67 3.06
C GLY A 186 -13.25 -2.02 2.63
N LEU A 187 -12.45 -2.92 2.06
CA LEU A 187 -12.90 -4.25 1.65
C LEU A 187 -13.21 -5.17 2.86
N GLU A 188 -12.43 -5.11 3.93
CA GLU A 188 -12.68 -5.86 5.16
C GLU A 188 -13.99 -5.43 5.85
N LEU A 189 -14.23 -4.12 5.90
CA LEU A 189 -15.46 -3.56 6.44
C LEU A 189 -16.67 -3.91 5.56
N TYR A 190 -16.49 -3.89 4.24
CA TYR A 190 -17.50 -4.34 3.29
C TYR A 190 -17.93 -5.79 3.56
N GLN A 191 -16.98 -6.70 3.82
CA GLN A 191 -17.27 -8.09 4.16
C GLN A 191 -18.05 -8.25 5.47
N LYS A 192 -17.85 -7.32 6.42
CA LYS A 192 -18.55 -7.30 7.70
C LYS A 192 -19.91 -6.59 7.63
N ASN A 193 -20.36 -6.19 6.44
CA ASN A 193 -21.55 -5.37 6.21
C ASN A 193 -21.50 -3.98 6.89
N GLN A 194 -20.30 -3.48 7.23
CA GLN A 194 -20.10 -2.16 7.83
C GLN A 194 -19.94 -1.13 6.72
N TYR A 195 -21.04 -0.87 5.99
CA TYR A 195 -21.00 -0.11 4.74
C TYR A 195 -20.69 1.38 4.92
N CYS A 196 -21.09 2.00 6.04
CA CYS A 196 -20.82 3.41 6.35
C CYS A 196 -19.32 3.68 6.42
N GLU A 197 -18.61 2.89 7.23
CA GLU A 197 -17.16 2.99 7.40
C GLU A 197 -16.43 2.53 6.14
N ALA A 198 -16.89 1.43 5.51
CA ALA A 198 -16.31 0.94 4.28
C ALA A 198 -16.33 1.99 3.16
N LEU A 199 -17.46 2.67 2.96
CA LEU A 199 -17.59 3.71 1.94
C LEU A 199 -16.57 4.83 2.16
N THR A 200 -16.42 5.29 3.40
CA THR A 200 -15.49 6.37 3.75
C THR A 200 -14.06 6.00 3.36
N TYR A 201 -13.59 4.79 3.74
CA TYR A 201 -12.26 4.33 3.34
C TYR A 201 -12.09 4.20 1.82
N LEU A 202 -13.10 3.72 1.11
CA LEU A 202 -13.03 3.51 -0.35
C LEU A 202 -13.05 4.82 -1.13
N VAL A 203 -13.77 5.85 -0.66
CA VAL A 203 -13.74 7.20 -1.27
C VAL A 203 -12.34 7.80 -1.11
N TYR A 204 -11.79 7.79 0.10
CA TYR A 204 -10.44 8.31 0.35
C TYR A 204 -9.37 7.51 -0.39
N ALA A 205 -9.52 6.19 -0.50
CA ALA A 205 -8.65 5.37 -1.34
C ALA A 205 -8.70 5.84 -2.80
N TYR A 206 -9.90 6.10 -3.34
CA TYR A 206 -10.08 6.53 -4.72
C TYR A 206 -9.45 7.90 -4.98
N GLU A 207 -9.76 8.91 -4.18
CA GLU A 207 -9.22 10.27 -4.32
C GLU A 207 -7.71 10.32 -4.15
N THR A 208 -7.18 9.59 -3.18
CA THR A 208 -5.72 9.51 -3.00
C THR A 208 -5.07 8.78 -4.19
N ASN A 209 -5.74 7.78 -4.75
CA ASN A 209 -5.25 7.04 -5.91
C ASN A 209 -5.24 7.88 -7.19
N THR A 210 -6.18 8.82 -7.38
CA THR A 210 -6.18 9.69 -8.58
C THR A 210 -4.93 10.57 -8.63
N VAL A 211 -4.42 11.04 -7.48
CA VAL A 211 -3.15 11.79 -7.38
C VAL A 211 -1.96 10.96 -7.90
N LEU A 212 -1.93 9.66 -7.58
CA LEU A 212 -0.90 8.75 -8.09
C LEU A 212 -1.09 8.45 -9.57
N GLN A 213 -2.33 8.15 -9.98
CA GLN A 213 -2.67 7.82 -11.37
C GLN A 213 -2.36 8.97 -12.34
N ALA A 214 -2.48 10.22 -11.89
CA ALA A 214 -2.06 11.40 -12.66
C ALA A 214 -0.56 11.41 -12.99
N LYS A 215 0.28 10.71 -12.20
CA LYS A 215 1.72 10.56 -12.43
C LYS A 215 2.08 9.30 -13.24
N GLY A 216 1.10 8.47 -13.60
CA GLY A 216 1.28 7.24 -14.38
C GLY A 216 0.33 6.10 -13.96
N ALA A 217 -0.10 5.30 -14.94
CA ALA A 217 -1.10 4.25 -14.74
C ALA A 217 -0.69 3.18 -13.70
N SER A 218 0.61 2.89 -13.62
CA SER A 218 1.21 1.91 -12.70
C SER A 218 1.63 2.51 -11.34
N ARG A 219 1.36 3.80 -11.10
CA ARG A 219 1.71 4.46 -9.82
C ARG A 219 0.70 4.17 -8.71
N GLY A 220 -0.53 3.85 -9.09
CA GLY A 220 -1.64 3.62 -8.17
C GLY A 220 -2.06 2.15 -8.07
N ALA A 221 -3.02 1.91 -7.18
CA ALA A 221 -3.79 0.66 -7.16
C ALA A 221 -4.82 0.63 -8.32
N ASP A 222 -5.43 -0.55 -8.52
CA ASP A 222 -6.48 -0.74 -9.52
C ASP A 222 -7.71 0.12 -9.20
N SER A 223 -7.87 1.21 -9.97
CA SER A 223 -8.98 2.15 -9.83
C SER A 223 -10.34 1.50 -10.07
N SER A 224 -10.42 0.49 -10.95
CA SER A 224 -11.68 -0.19 -11.27
C SER A 224 -12.19 -0.98 -10.07
N LEU A 225 -11.29 -1.62 -9.33
CA LEU A 225 -11.60 -2.35 -8.10
C LEU A 225 -12.10 -1.41 -7.00
N ILE A 226 -11.40 -0.29 -6.78
CA ILE A 226 -11.80 0.71 -5.77
C ILE A 226 -13.19 1.27 -6.13
N ALA A 227 -13.39 1.66 -7.39
CA ALA A 227 -14.66 2.21 -7.87
C ALA A 227 -15.82 1.21 -7.74
N LEU A 228 -15.60 -0.06 -8.07
CA LEU A 228 -16.60 -1.11 -7.95
C LEU A 228 -17.11 -1.25 -6.51
N TYR A 229 -16.22 -1.37 -5.53
CA TYR A 229 -16.64 -1.54 -4.14
C TYR A 229 -17.19 -0.25 -3.53
N ARG A 230 -16.69 0.92 -3.94
CA ARG A 230 -17.30 2.20 -3.60
C ARG A 230 -18.77 2.25 -4.05
N ARG A 231 -19.05 1.91 -5.32
CA ARG A 231 -20.42 1.82 -5.86
C ARG A 231 -21.27 0.82 -5.10
N LYS A 232 -20.75 -0.38 -4.83
CA LYS A 232 -21.47 -1.41 -4.07
C LYS A 232 -21.85 -0.94 -2.67
N CYS A 233 -20.93 -0.30 -1.93
CA CYS A 233 -21.24 0.27 -0.62
C CYS A 233 -22.32 1.35 -0.74
N LEU A 234 -22.18 2.26 -1.71
CA LEU A 234 -23.09 3.38 -1.90
C LEU A 234 -24.53 2.91 -2.19
N LEU A 235 -24.69 1.95 -3.10
CA LEU A 235 -26.00 1.35 -3.40
C LEU A 235 -26.61 0.64 -2.19
N ARG A 236 -25.80 -0.13 -1.43
CA ARG A 236 -26.27 -0.80 -0.21
C ARG A 236 -26.73 0.19 0.87
N LEU A 237 -26.00 1.29 1.06
CA LEU A 237 -26.37 2.35 2.00
C LEU A 237 -27.64 3.08 1.55
N ASN A 238 -27.76 3.34 0.25
CA ASN A 238 -28.96 3.95 -0.32
C ASN A 238 -30.20 3.06 -0.10
N ASP A 239 -30.09 1.76 -0.35
CA ASP A 239 -31.18 0.81 -0.14
C ASP A 239 -31.55 0.70 1.35
N ALA A 240 -30.56 0.67 2.24
CA ALA A 240 -30.78 0.66 3.69
C ALA A 240 -31.48 1.94 4.15
N ALA A 241 -31.03 3.11 3.68
CA ALA A 241 -31.67 4.39 3.99
C ALA A 241 -33.12 4.45 3.46
N ALA A 242 -33.39 3.92 2.27
CA ALA A 242 -34.73 3.82 1.72
C ALA A 242 -35.63 2.88 2.56
N ALA A 243 -35.10 1.77 3.06
CA ALA A 243 -35.84 0.85 3.93
C ALA A 243 -36.19 1.49 5.29
N LEU A 244 -35.23 2.21 5.90
CA LEU A 244 -35.47 2.98 7.12
C LEU A 244 -36.48 4.12 6.90
N PHE A 245 -36.45 4.75 5.73
CA PHE A 245 -37.43 5.78 5.37
C PHE A 245 -38.86 5.22 5.24
N GLU A 246 -38.99 3.97 4.80
CA GLU A 246 -40.27 3.25 4.64
C GLU A 246 -40.80 2.64 5.95
N SER A 247 -40.05 2.66 7.06
CA SER A 247 -40.49 2.03 8.32
C SER A 247 -41.53 2.84 9.08
N HIS A 248 -41.69 4.12 8.75
CA HIS A 248 -42.56 5.09 9.42
C HIS A 248 -42.27 5.32 10.92
N ASP A 249 -41.17 4.78 11.47
CA ASP A 249 -40.66 5.16 12.79
C ASP A 249 -39.82 6.44 12.66
N GLY A 250 -40.18 7.48 13.39
CA GLY A 250 -39.51 8.77 13.33
C GLY A 250 -37.99 8.68 13.54
N LYS A 251 -37.53 7.81 14.46
CA LYS A 251 -36.10 7.62 14.74
C LYS A 251 -35.36 6.93 13.61
N GLU A 252 -35.91 5.84 13.08
CA GLU A 252 -35.31 5.12 11.95
C GLU A 252 -35.28 5.99 10.69
N VAL A 253 -36.34 6.75 10.44
CA VAL A 253 -36.39 7.74 9.34
C VAL A 253 -35.30 8.80 9.51
N ASP A 254 -35.09 9.32 10.71
CA ASP A 254 -34.00 10.28 10.99
C ASP A 254 -32.62 9.67 10.75
N GLU A 255 -32.42 8.41 11.13
CA GLU A 255 -31.17 7.67 10.87
C GLU A 255 -30.91 7.50 9.36
N GLY A 256 -31.92 7.07 8.60
CA GLY A 256 -31.82 6.91 7.14
C GLY A 256 -31.53 8.24 6.43
N VAL A 257 -32.21 9.32 6.83
CA VAL A 257 -31.97 10.67 6.30
C VAL A 257 -30.57 11.19 6.69
N GLY A 258 -30.10 10.85 7.89
CA GLY A 258 -28.72 11.12 8.33
C GLY A 258 -27.69 10.47 7.41
N VAL A 259 -27.83 9.17 7.13
CA VAL A 259 -26.95 8.43 6.20
C VAL A 259 -26.94 9.05 4.80
N LEU A 260 -28.09 9.49 4.29
CA LEU A 260 -28.16 10.17 2.99
C LEU A 260 -27.36 11.48 2.97
N ASN A 261 -27.59 12.31 3.98
CA ASN A 261 -27.01 13.65 4.06
C ASN A 261 -25.50 13.62 4.34
N GLU A 262 -25.05 12.70 5.17
CA GLU A 262 -23.66 12.65 5.62
C GLU A 262 -22.76 11.81 4.70
N LEU A 263 -23.32 10.81 4.00
CA LEU A 263 -22.53 9.85 3.22
C LEU A 263 -22.97 9.74 1.76
N VAL A 264 -24.24 9.43 1.49
CA VAL A 264 -24.68 9.08 0.12
C VAL A 264 -24.59 10.28 -0.82
N ILE A 265 -25.24 11.39 -0.48
CA ILE A 265 -25.27 12.61 -1.30
C ILE A 265 -23.84 13.16 -1.49
N PRO A 266 -23.03 13.33 -0.43
CA PRO A 266 -21.65 13.77 -0.60
C PRO A 266 -20.82 12.85 -1.52
N CYS A 267 -20.96 11.54 -1.38
CA CYS A 267 -20.24 10.58 -2.23
C CYS A 267 -20.68 10.68 -3.71
N MET A 268 -21.97 10.91 -3.98
CA MET A 268 -22.47 11.12 -5.35
C MET A 268 -21.83 12.36 -5.99
N HIS A 269 -21.73 13.46 -5.24
CA HIS A 269 -21.05 14.68 -5.70
C HIS A 269 -19.56 14.44 -6.00
N LEU A 270 -18.86 13.74 -5.11
CA LEU A 270 -17.45 13.38 -5.33
C LEU A 270 -17.24 12.45 -6.54
N MET A 271 -18.19 11.56 -6.82
CA MET A 271 -18.17 10.69 -7.99
C MET A 271 -18.33 11.47 -9.29
N MET A 272 -19.18 12.51 -9.31
CA MET A 272 -19.41 13.37 -10.48
C MET A 272 -18.17 14.22 -10.84
N ASN A 273 -17.36 14.58 -9.84
CA ASN A 273 -16.17 15.42 -10.02
C ASN A 273 -14.97 14.68 -10.65
N ASN A 274 -14.94 13.35 -10.55
CA ASN A 274 -13.82 12.54 -10.97
C ASN A 274 -14.21 11.73 -12.22
N HIS A 275 -13.73 12.11 -13.42
CA HIS A 275 -13.89 11.41 -14.71
C HIS A 275 -14.88 10.22 -14.66
N VAL A 276 -16.17 10.53 -14.69
CA VAL A 276 -17.23 9.60 -14.28
C VAL A 276 -17.28 8.40 -15.23
N SER A 277 -17.17 7.18 -14.68
CA SER A 277 -17.38 5.98 -15.47
C SER A 277 -18.88 5.78 -15.77
N ARG A 278 -19.21 5.05 -16.84
CA ARG A 278 -20.61 4.72 -17.15
C ARG A 278 -21.31 4.01 -15.98
N ASP A 279 -20.62 3.06 -15.34
CA ASP A 279 -21.14 2.37 -14.16
C ASP A 279 -21.41 3.32 -12.97
N ASP A 280 -20.60 4.36 -12.79
CA ASP A 280 -20.81 5.37 -11.75
C ASP A 280 -22.05 6.22 -12.05
N LEU A 281 -22.26 6.61 -13.31
CA LEU A 281 -23.49 7.30 -13.75
C LEU A 281 -24.72 6.42 -13.56
N ASP A 282 -24.65 5.15 -13.98
CA ASP A 282 -25.76 4.21 -13.86
C ASP A 282 -26.14 4.01 -12.37
N ALA A 283 -25.16 3.89 -11.48
CA ALA A 283 -25.41 3.79 -10.03
C ALA A 283 -26.05 5.07 -9.46
N ILE A 284 -25.61 6.25 -9.88
CA ILE A 284 -26.20 7.55 -9.49
C ILE A 284 -27.66 7.61 -9.93
N GLU A 285 -27.96 7.25 -11.18
CA GLU A 285 -29.31 7.26 -11.73
C GLU A 285 -30.23 6.25 -11.02
N VAL A 286 -29.73 5.06 -10.64
CA VAL A 286 -30.51 4.11 -9.83
C VAL A 286 -30.95 4.74 -8.51
N MET A 287 -30.06 5.45 -7.81
CA MET A 287 -30.40 6.10 -6.54
C MET A 287 -31.38 7.27 -6.75
N ARG A 288 -31.13 8.12 -7.75
CA ARG A 288 -32.06 9.22 -8.10
C ARG A 288 -33.45 8.72 -8.39
N ASN A 289 -33.57 7.71 -9.24
CA ASN A 289 -34.86 7.11 -9.59
C ASN A 289 -35.57 6.51 -8.37
N ARG A 290 -34.84 5.87 -7.45
CA ARG A 290 -35.41 5.32 -6.21
C ARG A 290 -36.05 6.40 -5.35
N TRP A 291 -35.39 7.55 -5.18
CA TRP A 291 -35.90 8.65 -4.35
C TRP A 291 -36.99 9.47 -5.05
N CYS A 292 -36.86 9.71 -6.36
CA CYS A 292 -37.91 10.36 -7.15
C CYS A 292 -39.22 9.57 -7.17
N ALA A 293 -39.16 8.24 -7.08
CA ALA A 293 -40.35 7.39 -7.02
C ALA A 293 -41.26 7.69 -5.81
N TYR A 294 -40.76 8.28 -4.73
CA TYR A 294 -41.58 8.68 -3.59
C TYR A 294 -42.43 9.93 -3.86
N LEU A 295 -42.10 10.76 -4.85
CA LEU A 295 -42.90 11.95 -5.22
C LEU A 295 -44.28 11.58 -5.76
N GLY A 296 -44.43 10.39 -6.35
CA GLY A 296 -45.71 9.89 -6.87
C GLY A 296 -46.45 8.98 -5.90
N LYS A 297 -45.95 8.77 -4.68
CA LYS A 297 -46.57 7.92 -3.66
C LYS A 297 -47.27 8.78 -2.60
N ASP A 298 -48.34 8.24 -2.04
CA ASP A 298 -48.98 8.80 -0.84
C ASP A 298 -48.13 8.45 0.39
N VAL A 299 -47.06 9.22 0.60
CA VAL A 299 -46.22 9.17 1.80
C VAL A 299 -46.68 10.26 2.75
N GLY A 300 -46.89 9.92 4.03
CA GLY A 300 -47.44 10.86 5.01
C GLY A 300 -46.68 12.20 5.07
N GLU A 301 -47.37 13.28 5.44
CA GLU A 301 -46.88 14.68 5.33
C GLU A 301 -45.47 14.89 5.90
N ASN A 302 -45.15 14.29 7.05
CA ASN A 302 -43.83 14.41 7.68
C ASN A 302 -42.70 13.79 6.83
N LEU A 303 -42.96 12.65 6.18
CA LEU A 303 -41.99 12.02 5.27
C LEU A 303 -41.83 12.84 4.00
N GLN A 304 -42.93 13.40 3.48
CA GLN A 304 -42.90 14.25 2.30
C GLN A 304 -42.08 15.52 2.54
N LEU A 305 -42.18 16.12 3.74
CA LEU A 305 -41.33 17.24 4.16
C LEU A 305 -39.84 16.85 4.16
N LYS A 306 -39.46 15.78 4.85
CA LYS A 306 -38.06 15.30 4.88
C LYS A 306 -37.52 14.98 3.48
N LEU A 307 -38.33 14.34 2.64
CA LEU A 307 -37.97 14.08 1.24
C LEU A 307 -37.68 15.39 0.50
N GLY A 308 -38.52 16.41 0.68
CA GLY A 308 -38.33 17.73 0.08
C GLY A 308 -37.04 18.43 0.51
N GLU A 309 -36.50 18.13 1.69
CA GLU A 309 -35.28 18.76 2.22
C GLU A 309 -33.98 18.21 1.62
N PHE A 310 -33.91 16.90 1.33
CA PHE A 310 -32.68 16.29 0.79
C PHE A 310 -32.76 16.01 -0.72
N LEU A 311 -33.94 15.78 -1.29
CA LEU A 311 -34.07 15.39 -2.69
C LEU A 311 -33.47 16.40 -3.67
N PRO A 312 -33.63 17.73 -3.50
CA PRO A 312 -32.97 18.70 -4.36
C PRO A 312 -31.45 18.54 -4.36
N ARG A 313 -30.83 18.27 -3.21
CA ARG A 313 -29.38 18.06 -3.09
C ARG A 313 -28.91 16.72 -3.66
N LEU A 314 -29.77 15.72 -3.70
CA LEU A 314 -29.49 14.43 -4.33
C LEU A 314 -29.56 14.51 -5.86
N LEU A 315 -30.44 15.37 -6.39
CA LEU A 315 -30.60 15.61 -7.82
C LEU A 315 -29.57 16.61 -8.35
N ASP A 316 -29.36 17.70 -7.62
CA ASP A 316 -28.34 18.69 -7.92
C ASP A 316 -26.95 18.11 -7.66
N CYS A 317 -26.02 18.34 -8.56
CA CYS A 317 -24.64 17.87 -8.43
C CYS A 317 -23.66 19.01 -8.57
N SER A 318 -23.96 20.12 -7.89
CA SER A 318 -22.97 21.17 -7.71
C SER A 318 -21.77 20.63 -6.92
N PRO A 319 -20.53 20.72 -7.45
CA PRO A 319 -19.32 20.19 -6.81
C PRO A 319 -18.86 20.89 -5.54
N GLU A 320 -19.44 22.04 -5.20
CA GLU A 320 -18.73 23.04 -4.41
C GLU A 320 -18.62 22.67 -2.92
N GLY A 321 -17.41 22.32 -2.50
CA GLY A 321 -17.02 22.21 -1.08
C GLY A 321 -17.36 20.89 -0.38
N VAL A 322 -17.76 19.85 -1.12
CA VAL A 322 -18.15 18.56 -0.53
C VAL A 322 -16.91 17.75 -0.14
N VAL A 323 -16.77 17.46 1.15
CA VAL A 323 -15.72 16.58 1.69
C VAL A 323 -16.36 15.61 2.68
N LEU A 324 -16.14 14.31 2.48
CA LEU A 324 -16.52 13.31 3.47
C LEU A 324 -15.61 13.39 4.69
N LYS A 325 -16.13 13.10 5.88
CA LYS A 325 -15.34 13.03 7.10
C LYS A 325 -14.15 12.06 6.92
N GLU A 326 -12.95 12.50 7.29
CA GLU A 326 -11.76 11.64 7.20
C GLU A 326 -11.96 10.34 8.01
N PRO A 327 -11.61 9.18 7.43
CA PRO A 327 -11.67 7.94 8.18
C PRO A 327 -10.59 7.95 9.27
N PRO A 328 -10.81 7.25 10.40
CA PRO A 328 -9.84 7.20 11.48
C PRO A 328 -8.49 6.68 10.98
N ARG A 329 -7.41 7.29 11.50
CA ARG A 329 -6.04 6.91 11.14
C ARG A 329 -5.80 5.46 11.53
N ILE A 330 -5.63 4.61 10.52
CA ILE A 330 -5.25 3.21 10.72
C ILE A 330 -3.78 3.21 11.13
N ARG A 331 -3.46 2.68 12.30
CA ARG A 331 -2.08 2.30 12.60
C ARG A 331 -1.75 1.13 11.68
N PRO A 332 -0.71 1.21 10.85
CA PRO A 332 -0.31 0.06 10.06
C PRO A 332 0.01 -1.07 11.05
N ASN A 333 -0.73 -2.17 10.96
CA ASN A 333 -0.25 -3.44 11.52
C ASN A 333 1.07 -3.78 10.80
N SER A 334 1.86 -4.68 11.40
CA SER A 334 3.14 -5.14 10.84
C SER A 334 3.06 -5.27 9.31
N PRO A 335 4.03 -4.74 8.54
CA PRO A 335 4.01 -4.76 7.08
C PRO A 335 3.86 -6.17 6.49
N TYR A 336 4.13 -7.20 7.29
CA TYR A 336 3.97 -8.62 6.98
C TYR A 336 2.52 -9.05 6.66
N ASP A 337 1.53 -8.29 7.13
CA ASP A 337 0.12 -8.68 7.10
C ASP A 337 -0.66 -8.12 5.90
N LEU A 338 -0.08 -7.16 5.14
CA LEU A 338 -0.82 -6.45 4.09
C LEU A 338 -1.17 -7.37 2.91
N CYS A 339 -0.20 -8.09 2.37
CA CYS A 339 -0.41 -8.94 1.18
C CYS A 339 -1.28 -10.17 1.50
N SER A 340 -1.04 -10.81 2.65
CA SER A 340 -1.84 -11.96 3.12
C SER A 340 -3.31 -11.58 3.34
N ARG A 341 -3.57 -10.44 3.98
CA ARG A 341 -4.94 -9.95 4.18
C ARG A 341 -5.63 -9.56 2.90
N PHE A 342 -4.91 -8.91 1.97
CA PHE A 342 -5.47 -8.64 0.64
C PHE A 342 -5.90 -9.92 -0.07
N ALA A 343 -5.05 -10.94 -0.06
CA ALA A 343 -5.38 -12.24 -0.66
C ALA A 343 -6.60 -12.87 0.02
N ALA A 344 -6.62 -12.92 1.36
CA ALA A 344 -7.71 -13.52 2.14
C ALA A 344 -9.06 -12.80 1.92
N VAL A 345 -9.05 -11.46 1.95
CA VAL A 345 -10.24 -10.65 1.71
C VAL A 345 -10.74 -10.85 0.30
N MET A 346 -9.88 -10.72 -0.72
CA MET A 346 -10.29 -10.86 -2.11
C MET A 346 -10.81 -12.27 -2.44
N GLU A 347 -10.21 -13.32 -1.87
CA GLU A 347 -10.69 -14.69 -2.02
C GLU A 347 -12.06 -14.89 -1.35
N SER A 348 -12.25 -14.33 -0.16
CA SER A 348 -13.53 -14.40 0.55
C SER A 348 -14.65 -13.63 -0.17
N ILE A 349 -14.37 -12.44 -0.75
CA ILE A 349 -15.38 -11.73 -1.56
C ILE A 349 -15.73 -12.51 -2.83
N HIS A 350 -14.74 -13.13 -3.47
CA HIS A 350 -14.97 -13.95 -4.66
C HIS A 350 -15.86 -15.15 -4.34
N ARG A 351 -15.60 -15.85 -3.22
CA ARG A 351 -16.44 -16.95 -2.74
C ARG A 351 -17.87 -16.51 -2.43
N ALA A 352 -18.05 -15.39 -1.73
CA ALA A 352 -19.39 -14.85 -1.43
C ALA A 352 -20.17 -14.50 -2.71
N SER A 353 -19.51 -13.95 -3.72
CA SER A 353 -20.14 -13.62 -5.00
C SER A 353 -20.53 -14.87 -5.81
N ALA A 354 -19.73 -15.94 -5.76
CA ALA A 354 -20.03 -17.20 -6.43
C ALA A 354 -21.19 -17.97 -5.78
N VAL A 355 -21.39 -17.81 -4.47
CA VAL A 355 -22.50 -18.45 -3.72
C VAL A 355 -23.83 -17.75 -3.96
N ALA A 356 -23.84 -16.44 -4.23
CA ALA A 356 -25.04 -15.66 -4.53
C ALA A 356 -25.65 -15.94 -5.92
N VAL A 357 -25.05 -16.81 -6.74
CA VAL A 357 -25.49 -17.17 -8.11
C VAL A 357 -26.08 -18.59 -8.17
N LYS A 358 -26.55 -19.15 -7.04
CA LYS A 358 -27.21 -20.47 -7.02
C LYS A 358 -28.68 -20.38 -6.63
#